data_AF-A0A180EQD0-F1
#
_entry.id   AF-A0A180EQD0-F1
#
_cell.length_a   1.000
_cell.length_b   1.000
_cell.length_c   1.000
_cell.angle_alpha   90.00
_cell.angle_beta   90.00
_cell.angle_gamma   90.00
#
_symmetry.space_group_name_H-M   'P 1'
#
loop_
_entity.id
_entity.type
_entity.pdbx_description
1 polymer ?
#
loop_
_entity_poly.entity_id
_entity_poly.type
_entity_poly.pdbx_seq_one_letter_code
_entity_poly.pdbx_strand_id
1 'polypeptide(L)'
;MGNIKYEDQSISSLKFSVDGPADEIEEAWEDYFDERYDLKLDKLDKDRGSIAYRNENATLTLLTSKPVTLYSKVAEIEGGAQISVAMTDANGAYTETNNATAMLAVRAMIEDFKNRFYTDYFDEQLEDARKELEDARDDSQDDTKDAERARKKIEKYRDKIADYEKKIQDLRDEVGDELLSAEEEAARAARIEDKIREIQVRRARYLGQ
;
A
#
# COMPACT_ATOMS: atom_id res chain seq x y z
N MET A 1 20.26 20.45 -30.57
CA MET A 1 21.34 19.50 -30.97
C MET A 1 22.43 19.54 -29.92
N GLY A 2 23.05 18.41 -29.66
CA GLY A 2 24.26 18.33 -28.85
C GLY A 2 25.21 17.30 -29.43
N ASN A 3 26.30 17.01 -28.71
CA ASN A 3 27.19 15.93 -29.09
C ASN A 3 27.08 14.78 -28.07
N ILE A 4 27.14 13.55 -28.58
CA ILE A 4 27.45 12.37 -27.77
C ILE A 4 28.96 12.17 -27.89
N LYS A 5 29.63 12.08 -26.75
CA LYS A 5 30.98 11.53 -26.71
C LYS A 5 30.88 10.02 -26.68
N TYR A 6 31.52 9.39 -27.64
CA TYR A 6 31.60 7.96 -27.79
C TYR A 6 33.06 7.61 -28.05
N GLU A 7 33.70 6.90 -27.10
CA GLU A 7 35.16 6.74 -27.07
C GLU A 7 35.87 8.11 -27.23
N ASP A 8 36.70 8.29 -28.25
CA ASP A 8 37.38 9.55 -28.59
C ASP A 8 36.64 10.40 -29.63
N GLN A 9 35.43 10.00 -30.05
CA GLN A 9 34.66 10.66 -31.10
C GLN A 9 33.48 11.46 -30.53
N SER A 10 33.28 12.66 -31.08
CA SER A 10 32.15 13.53 -30.74
C SER A 10 31.17 13.56 -31.91
N ILE A 11 30.07 12.82 -31.79
CA ILE A 11 29.07 12.65 -32.86
C ILE A 11 27.90 13.62 -32.61
N SER A 12 27.45 14.31 -33.67
CA SER A 12 26.26 15.15 -33.59
C SER A 12 25.03 14.31 -33.29
N SER A 13 24.23 14.74 -32.31
CA SER A 13 23.13 13.98 -31.75
C SER A 13 21.89 14.84 -31.50
N LEU A 14 20.73 14.20 -31.64
CA LEU A 14 19.50 14.70 -31.07
C LEU A 14 19.46 14.33 -29.59
N LYS A 15 19.06 15.30 -28.77
CA LYS A 15 18.91 15.12 -27.33
C LYS A 15 17.49 15.44 -26.94
N PHE A 16 16.93 14.64 -26.06
CA PHE A 16 15.63 14.87 -25.46
C PHE A 16 15.64 14.39 -24.02
N SER A 17 14.74 14.96 -23.22
CA SER A 17 14.54 14.56 -21.83
C SER A 17 13.24 13.77 -21.72
N VAL A 18 13.27 12.78 -20.85
CA VAL A 18 12.12 11.97 -20.45
C VAL A 18 12.08 12.01 -18.93
N ASP A 19 10.91 12.36 -18.40
CA ASP A 19 10.68 12.43 -16.96
C ASP A 19 10.30 11.04 -16.45
N GLY A 20 10.87 10.62 -15.32
CA GLY A 20 10.65 9.27 -14.75
C GLY A 20 11.94 8.66 -14.18
N PRO A 21 11.85 7.49 -13.54
CA PRO A 21 13.01 6.76 -13.06
C PRO A 21 13.96 6.41 -14.22
N ALA A 22 15.24 6.74 -14.08
CA ALA A 22 16.19 6.62 -15.18
C ALA A 22 16.45 5.16 -15.58
N ASP A 23 16.32 4.23 -14.65
CA ASP A 23 16.39 2.78 -14.85
C ASP A 23 15.18 2.25 -15.63
N GLU A 24 13.96 2.68 -15.30
CA GLU A 24 12.77 2.33 -16.09
C GLU A 24 12.82 2.91 -17.51
N ILE A 25 13.34 4.14 -17.66
CA ILE A 25 13.56 4.75 -18.98
C ILE A 25 14.64 3.98 -19.76
N GLU A 26 15.70 3.52 -19.09
CA GLU A 26 16.76 2.69 -19.70
C GLU A 26 16.16 1.39 -20.28
N GLU A 27 15.39 0.67 -19.46
CA GLU A 27 14.74 -0.59 -19.83
C GLU A 27 13.73 -0.39 -20.96
N ALA A 28 12.80 0.57 -20.81
CA ALA A 28 11.80 0.87 -21.84
C ALA A 28 12.43 1.30 -23.17
N TRP A 29 13.59 1.97 -23.13
CA TRP A 29 14.31 2.38 -24.33
C TRP A 29 14.92 1.19 -25.07
N GLU A 30 15.47 0.21 -24.35
CA GLU A 30 15.94 -1.06 -24.95
C GLU A 30 14.78 -1.84 -25.57
N ASP A 31 13.70 -2.03 -24.81
CA ASP A 31 12.51 -2.75 -25.24
C ASP A 31 11.85 -2.09 -26.45
N TYR A 32 11.82 -0.76 -26.48
CA TYR A 32 11.29 -0.02 -27.63
C TYR A 32 12.02 -0.38 -28.93
N PHE A 33 13.35 -0.48 -28.93
CA PHE A 33 14.09 -0.87 -30.13
C PHE A 33 13.94 -2.34 -30.48
N ASP A 34 13.94 -3.24 -29.50
CA ASP A 34 13.76 -4.67 -29.73
C ASP A 34 12.37 -4.94 -30.32
N GLU A 35 11.31 -4.41 -29.73
CA GLU A 35 9.95 -4.70 -30.18
C GLU A 35 9.55 -3.96 -31.45
N ARG A 36 9.92 -2.68 -31.59
CA ARG A 36 9.45 -1.85 -32.70
C ARG A 36 10.25 -2.09 -33.98
N TYR A 37 11.54 -2.39 -33.83
CA TYR A 37 12.49 -2.45 -34.93
C TYR A 37 13.23 -3.79 -35.04
N ASP A 38 13.01 -4.74 -34.11
CA ASP A 38 13.79 -5.99 -34.02
C ASP A 38 15.30 -5.69 -33.91
N LEU A 39 15.63 -4.63 -33.16
CA LEU A 39 16.98 -4.11 -33.01
C LEU A 39 17.48 -4.29 -31.58
N LYS A 40 18.43 -5.20 -31.42
CA LYS A 40 19.20 -5.35 -30.18
C LYS A 40 20.26 -4.27 -30.09
N LEU A 41 20.22 -3.51 -29.00
CA LEU A 41 21.22 -2.50 -28.71
C LEU A 41 22.36 -3.13 -27.91
N ASP A 42 23.58 -3.05 -28.44
CA ASP A 42 24.76 -3.51 -27.71
C ASP A 42 25.14 -2.46 -26.66
N LYS A 43 25.16 -2.87 -25.38
CA LYS A 43 25.65 -2.06 -24.27
C LYS A 43 27.17 -1.92 -24.40
N LEU A 44 27.65 -0.68 -24.48
CA LEU A 44 29.06 -0.41 -24.78
C LEU A 44 29.83 0.17 -23.62
N ASP A 45 29.24 1.15 -22.93
CA ASP A 45 29.88 1.81 -21.82
C ASP A 45 28.85 2.13 -20.75
N LYS A 46 29.16 1.77 -19.51
CA LYS A 46 28.32 2.04 -18.34
C LYS A 46 29.12 2.89 -17.36
N ASP A 47 28.81 4.17 -17.37
CA ASP A 47 29.29 5.15 -16.40
C ASP A 47 28.33 5.22 -15.21
N ARG A 48 28.77 5.86 -14.12
CA ARG A 48 27.91 6.19 -12.98
C ARG A 48 26.84 7.20 -13.43
N GLY A 49 25.63 6.69 -13.71
CA GLY A 49 24.48 7.49 -14.13
C GLY A 49 24.34 7.65 -15.64
N SER A 50 25.03 6.86 -16.47
CA SER A 50 24.70 6.81 -17.90
C SER A 50 25.14 5.53 -18.57
N ILE A 51 24.40 5.11 -19.60
CA ILE A 51 24.73 3.96 -20.43
C ILE A 51 24.69 4.34 -21.91
N ALA A 52 25.71 3.91 -22.65
CA ALA A 52 25.81 4.08 -24.09
C ALA A 52 25.56 2.75 -24.82
N TYR A 53 24.90 2.88 -25.96
CA TYR A 53 24.45 1.80 -26.82
C TYR A 53 24.90 2.02 -28.26
N ARG A 54 25.07 0.91 -28.99
CA ARG A 54 25.30 0.94 -30.44
C ARG A 54 24.66 -0.24 -31.12
N ASN A 55 24.37 -0.04 -32.39
CA ASN A 55 24.10 -1.12 -33.32
C ASN A 55 24.74 -0.76 -34.67
N GLU A 56 25.65 -1.59 -35.18
CA GLU A 56 26.44 -1.30 -36.39
C GLU A 56 25.68 -1.50 -37.71
N ASN A 57 24.52 -2.16 -37.68
CA ASN A 57 23.73 -2.51 -38.87
C ASN A 57 22.23 -2.28 -38.65
N ALA A 58 21.89 -1.16 -38.00
CA ALA A 58 20.51 -0.83 -37.70
C ALA A 58 19.72 -0.61 -38.99
N THR A 59 18.71 -1.46 -39.23
CA THR A 59 17.79 -1.32 -40.36
C THR A 59 16.51 -0.68 -39.86
N LEU A 60 16.55 0.64 -39.73
CA LEU A 60 15.37 1.43 -39.38
C LEU A 60 14.59 1.70 -40.67
N THR A 61 13.85 0.71 -41.18
CA THR A 61 13.19 0.75 -42.51
C THR A 61 12.26 1.95 -42.69
N LEU A 62 11.70 2.46 -41.59
CA LEU A 62 10.88 3.67 -41.57
C LEU A 62 11.69 4.97 -41.70
N LEU A 63 12.98 4.95 -41.41
CA LEU A 63 13.85 6.13 -41.31
C LEU A 63 14.89 6.20 -42.44
N THR A 64 15.39 5.06 -42.91
CA THR A 64 16.43 4.98 -43.94
C THR A 64 16.36 3.68 -44.73
N SER A 65 16.69 3.75 -46.03
CA SER A 65 16.77 2.59 -46.93
C SER A 65 18.12 1.86 -46.89
N LYS A 66 19.09 2.39 -46.14
CA LYS A 66 20.44 1.82 -45.99
C LYS A 66 20.68 1.44 -44.53
N PRO A 67 21.48 0.39 -44.27
CA PRO A 67 21.98 0.13 -42.93
C PRO A 67 22.77 1.33 -42.43
N VAL A 68 22.55 1.70 -41.18
CA VAL A 68 23.25 2.78 -40.49
C VAL A 68 23.81 2.26 -39.18
N THR A 69 24.83 2.93 -38.65
CA THR A 69 25.22 2.72 -37.26
C THR A 69 24.40 3.65 -36.38
N LEU A 70 23.62 3.07 -35.47
CA LEU A 70 22.88 3.79 -34.45
C LEU A 70 23.75 3.91 -33.21
N TYR A 71 23.81 5.11 -32.64
CA TYR A 71 24.38 5.39 -31.32
C TYR A 71 23.29 5.98 -30.45
N SER A 72 23.20 5.48 -29.22
CA SER A 72 22.24 5.93 -28.23
C SER A 72 22.97 6.11 -26.90
N LYS A 73 22.57 7.09 -26.09
CA LYS A 73 23.04 7.24 -24.71
C LYS A 73 21.90 7.68 -23.82
N VAL A 74 21.63 6.93 -22.76
CA VAL A 74 20.68 7.29 -21.71
C VAL A 74 21.52 7.78 -20.52
N ALA A 75 21.31 9.02 -20.09
CA ALA A 75 22.02 9.61 -18.97
C ALA A 75 21.02 10.14 -17.95
N GLU A 76 21.17 9.73 -16.69
CA GLU A 76 20.37 10.21 -15.58
C GLU A 76 20.52 11.73 -15.42
N ILE A 77 19.39 12.40 -15.25
CA ILE A 77 19.29 13.82 -14.93
C ILE A 77 18.35 13.98 -13.74
N GLU A 78 18.29 15.19 -13.18
CA GLU A 78 17.33 15.47 -12.11
C GLU A 78 15.89 15.23 -12.60
N GLY A 79 15.19 14.28 -11.98
CA GLY A 79 13.80 13.95 -12.28
C GLY A 79 13.57 13.08 -13.53
N GLY A 80 14.62 12.56 -14.16
CA GLY A 80 14.47 11.89 -15.45
C GLY A 80 15.74 11.28 -16.03
N ALA A 81 15.68 11.04 -17.34
CA ALA A 81 16.84 10.73 -18.15
C ALA A 81 16.92 11.65 -19.38
N GLN A 82 18.13 12.05 -19.74
CA GLN A 82 18.44 12.61 -21.04
C GLN A 82 18.86 11.49 -21.98
N ILE A 83 18.09 11.30 -23.03
CA ILE A 83 18.42 10.38 -24.12
C ILE A 83 19.04 11.18 -25.26
N SER A 84 20.17 10.67 -25.75
CA SER A 84 20.86 11.21 -26.90
C SER A 84 20.93 10.16 -27.99
N VAL A 85 20.56 10.51 -29.23
CA VAL A 85 20.57 9.60 -30.39
C VAL A 85 21.35 10.22 -31.54
N ALA A 86 22.23 9.42 -32.14
CA ALA A 86 22.96 9.77 -33.34
C ALA A 86 22.93 8.60 -34.33
N MET A 87 22.95 8.93 -35.62
CA MET A 87 23.05 7.95 -36.69
C MET A 87 24.23 8.31 -37.58
N THR A 88 24.97 7.32 -38.03
CA THR A 88 26.09 7.53 -38.95
C THR A 88 26.03 6.53 -40.10
N ASP A 89 26.56 6.93 -41.26
CA ASP A 89 26.85 6.02 -42.37
C ASP A 89 28.29 6.25 -42.88
N ALA A 90 28.63 5.66 -44.03
CA ALA A 90 29.94 5.82 -44.66
C ALA A 90 30.34 7.27 -44.97
N ASN A 91 29.38 8.20 -45.05
CA ASN A 91 29.59 9.62 -45.30
C ASN A 91 29.63 10.46 -44.00
N GLY A 92 29.51 9.82 -42.83
CA GLY A 92 29.57 10.45 -41.52
C GLY A 92 28.22 10.56 -40.83
N ALA A 93 28.14 11.45 -39.84
CA ALA A 93 26.97 11.60 -38.98
C ALA A 93 25.80 12.29 -39.68
N TYR A 94 24.58 11.84 -39.39
CA TYR A 94 23.36 12.44 -39.88
C TYR A 94 23.07 13.71 -39.09
N THR A 95 22.75 14.76 -39.81
CA THR A 95 22.46 16.11 -39.32
C THR A 95 21.31 16.69 -40.11
N GLU A 96 20.69 17.77 -39.63
CA GLU A 96 19.62 18.43 -40.39
C GLU A 96 20.11 18.99 -41.73
N THR A 97 21.40 19.30 -41.85
CA THR A 97 21.98 19.87 -43.06
C THR A 97 22.25 18.82 -44.15
N ASN A 98 22.73 17.63 -43.77
CA ASN A 98 23.10 16.58 -44.73
C ASN A 98 22.05 15.47 -44.88
N ASN A 99 21.13 15.31 -43.92
CA ASN A 99 20.11 14.27 -43.94
C ASN A 99 18.83 14.65 -43.19
N ALA A 100 18.21 15.76 -43.59
CA ALA A 100 17.00 16.33 -42.94
C ALA A 100 15.86 15.31 -42.78
N THR A 101 15.59 14.49 -43.79
CA THR A 101 14.52 13.49 -43.75
C THR A 101 14.75 12.44 -42.68
N ALA A 102 15.97 11.89 -42.58
CA ALA A 102 16.29 10.93 -41.52
C ALA A 102 16.18 11.58 -40.14
N MET A 103 16.61 12.83 -39.98
CA MET A 103 16.49 13.55 -38.70
C MET A 103 15.05 13.81 -38.30
N LEU A 104 14.16 14.13 -39.25
CA LEU A 104 12.72 14.23 -38.99
C LEU A 104 12.15 12.89 -38.52
N ALA A 105 12.58 11.81 -39.16
CA ALA A 105 12.13 10.48 -38.83
C ALA A 105 12.62 10.05 -37.42
N VAL A 106 13.86 10.37 -37.04
CA VAL A 106 14.37 10.16 -35.67
C VAL A 106 13.57 10.97 -34.65
N ARG A 107 13.20 12.21 -34.96
CA ARG A 107 12.32 13.01 -34.08
C ARG A 107 10.95 12.36 -33.90
N ALA A 108 10.37 11.81 -34.97
CA ALA A 108 9.10 11.09 -34.88
C ALA A 108 9.21 9.81 -34.04
N MET A 109 10.29 9.05 -34.19
CA MET A 109 10.61 7.89 -33.36
C MET A 109 10.74 8.27 -31.87
N ILE A 110 11.39 9.40 -31.57
CA ILE A 110 11.52 9.91 -30.19
C ILE A 110 10.15 10.24 -29.59
N GLU A 111 9.27 10.91 -30.33
CA GLU A 111 7.91 11.21 -29.85
C GLU A 111 7.08 9.95 -29.68
N ASP A 112 7.21 8.96 -30.58
CA ASP A 112 6.56 7.65 -30.46
C ASP A 112 7.00 6.92 -29.20
N PHE A 113 8.31 6.86 -28.94
CA PHE A 113 8.86 6.31 -27.70
C PHE A 113 8.30 7.02 -26.46
N LYS A 114 8.34 8.36 -26.42
CA LYS A 114 7.82 9.13 -25.27
C LYS A 114 6.35 8.83 -25.00
N ASN A 115 5.53 8.82 -26.05
CA ASN A 115 4.10 8.53 -25.90
C ASN A 115 3.88 7.13 -25.33
N ARG A 116 4.62 6.15 -25.83
CA ARG A 116 4.53 4.78 -25.32
C ARG A 116 4.99 4.69 -23.87
N PHE A 117 6.20 5.16 -23.56
CA PHE A 117 6.76 5.15 -22.22
C PHE A 117 5.80 5.79 -21.21
N TYR A 118 5.29 7.00 -21.50
CA TYR A 118 4.36 7.65 -20.58
C TYR A 118 3.02 6.95 -20.46
N THR A 119 2.53 6.32 -21.53
CA THR A 119 1.29 5.54 -21.45
C THR A 119 1.49 4.35 -20.52
N ASP A 120 2.51 3.54 -20.78
CA ASP A 120 2.80 2.33 -20.01
C ASP A 120 3.11 2.69 -18.54
N TYR A 121 3.97 3.69 -18.30
CA TYR A 121 4.37 4.14 -16.95
C TYR A 121 3.20 4.66 -16.11
N PHE A 122 2.28 5.43 -16.70
CA PHE A 122 1.13 5.94 -15.96
C PHE A 122 0.01 4.92 -15.84
N ASP A 123 -0.15 4.02 -16.80
CA ASP A 123 -1.13 2.93 -16.71
C ASP A 123 -0.75 1.95 -15.59
N GLU A 124 0.54 1.60 -15.44
CA GLU A 124 1.03 0.76 -14.35
C GLU A 124 0.79 1.42 -12.98
N GLN A 125 1.18 2.69 -12.81
CA GLN A 125 0.90 3.43 -11.57
C GLN A 125 -0.60 3.54 -11.25
N LEU A 126 -1.44 3.70 -12.27
CA LEU A 126 -2.89 3.74 -12.09
C LEU A 126 -3.44 2.37 -11.68
N GLU A 127 -2.89 1.28 -12.21
CA GLU A 127 -3.26 -0.08 -11.83
C GLU A 127 -2.89 -0.37 -10.37
N ASP A 128 -1.66 -0.04 -9.97
CA ASP A 128 -1.21 -0.18 -8.59
C ASP A 128 -2.07 0.63 -7.61
N ALA A 129 -2.32 1.90 -7.93
CA ALA A 129 -3.18 2.75 -7.09
C ALA A 129 -4.62 2.24 -7.00
N ARG A 130 -5.15 1.62 -8.07
CA ARG A 130 -6.48 1.00 -8.06
C ARG A 130 -6.51 -0.23 -7.16
N LYS A 131 -5.46 -1.05 -7.18
CA LYS A 131 -5.32 -2.22 -6.33
C LYS A 131 -5.21 -1.84 -4.86
N GLU A 132 -4.38 -0.87 -4.52
CA GLU A 132 -4.29 -0.34 -3.16
C GLU A 132 -5.63 0.21 -2.66
N LEU A 133 -6.40 0.88 -3.53
CA LEU A 133 -7.73 1.37 -3.21
C LEU A 133 -8.74 0.23 -2.98
N GLU A 134 -8.64 -0.86 -3.72
CA GLU A 134 -9.47 -2.06 -3.54
C GLU A 134 -9.18 -2.73 -2.19
N ASP A 135 -7.90 -2.98 -1.90
CA ASP A 135 -7.46 -3.55 -0.63
C ASP A 135 -7.94 -2.70 0.57
N ALA A 136 -7.79 -1.37 0.50
CA ALA A 136 -8.24 -0.48 1.56
C ALA A 136 -9.77 -0.48 1.76
N ARG A 137 -10.55 -0.73 0.70
CA ARG A 137 -12.01 -0.85 0.79
C ARG A 137 -12.42 -2.15 1.45
N ASP A 138 -11.74 -3.24 1.14
CA ASP A 138 -12.01 -4.55 1.74
C ASP A 138 -11.69 -4.54 3.24
N ASP A 139 -10.54 -3.98 3.63
CA ASP A 139 -10.17 -3.77 5.03
C ASP A 139 -11.24 -2.95 5.78
N SER A 140 -11.70 -1.85 5.17
CA SER A 140 -12.74 -1.01 5.78
C SER A 140 -14.08 -1.73 5.97
N GLN A 141 -14.45 -2.62 5.05
CA GLN A 141 -15.66 -3.44 5.19
C GLN A 141 -15.53 -4.44 6.33
N ASP A 142 -14.38 -5.08 6.46
CA ASP A 142 -14.15 -6.08 7.52
C ASP A 142 -14.07 -5.44 8.90
N ASP A 143 -13.41 -4.29 9.03
CA ASP A 143 -13.43 -3.47 10.25
C ASP A 143 -14.86 -3.08 10.65
N THR A 144 -15.69 -2.73 9.67
CA THR A 144 -17.10 -2.40 9.91
C THR A 144 -17.86 -3.61 10.47
N LYS A 145 -17.69 -4.79 9.87
CA LYS A 145 -18.32 -6.04 10.35
C LYS A 145 -17.85 -6.39 11.76
N ASP A 146 -16.57 -6.22 12.06
CA ASP A 146 -16.01 -6.52 13.38
C ASP A 146 -16.47 -5.51 14.43
N ALA A 147 -16.59 -4.24 14.09
CA ALA A 147 -17.22 -3.23 14.93
C ALA A 147 -18.68 -3.58 15.25
N GLU A 148 -19.46 -4.03 14.27
CA GLU A 148 -20.84 -4.50 14.51
C GLU A 148 -20.89 -5.72 15.43
N ARG A 149 -20.00 -6.70 15.24
CA ARG A 149 -19.89 -7.88 16.12
C ARG A 149 -19.51 -7.47 17.54
N ALA A 150 -18.60 -6.52 17.71
CA ALA A 150 -18.22 -5.98 19.00
C ALA A 150 -19.39 -5.27 19.68
N ARG A 151 -20.16 -4.44 18.96
CA ARG A 151 -21.39 -3.79 19.48
C ARG A 151 -22.41 -4.82 19.98
N LYS A 152 -22.67 -5.89 19.21
CA LYS A 152 -23.56 -6.99 19.63
C LYS A 152 -23.06 -7.72 20.87
N LYS A 153 -21.73 -7.88 21.03
CA LYS A 153 -21.14 -8.46 22.25
C LYS A 153 -21.33 -7.53 23.46
N ILE A 154 -21.12 -6.22 23.28
CA ILE A 154 -21.34 -5.22 24.34
C ILE A 154 -22.78 -5.25 24.83
N GLU A 155 -23.75 -5.29 23.92
CA GLU A 155 -25.18 -5.39 24.26
C GLU A 155 -25.47 -6.64 25.10
N LYS A 156 -25.02 -7.82 24.65
CA LYS A 156 -25.17 -9.07 25.41
C LYS A 156 -24.53 -9.02 26.80
N TYR A 157 -23.40 -8.33 26.96
CA TYR A 157 -22.78 -8.18 28.28
C TYR A 157 -23.54 -7.20 29.17
N ARG A 158 -24.13 -6.14 28.62
CA ARG A 158 -25.02 -5.24 29.38
C ARG A 158 -26.25 -5.97 29.90
N ASP A 159 -26.89 -6.80 29.08
CA ASP A 159 -28.03 -7.60 29.51
C ASP A 159 -27.66 -8.55 30.66
N LYS A 160 -26.50 -9.22 30.56
CA LYS A 160 -25.99 -10.07 31.64
C LYS A 160 -25.71 -9.30 32.93
N ILE A 161 -25.17 -8.08 32.83
CA ILE A 161 -24.95 -7.23 34.01
C ILE A 161 -26.28 -6.92 34.68
N ALA A 162 -27.30 -6.50 33.91
CA ALA A 162 -28.62 -6.21 34.45
C ALA A 162 -29.27 -7.44 35.13
N ASP A 163 -29.14 -8.62 34.52
CA ASP A 163 -29.61 -9.87 35.12
C ASP A 163 -28.89 -10.20 36.44
N TYR A 164 -27.57 -9.97 36.51
CA TYR A 164 -26.81 -10.19 37.74
C TYR A 164 -27.14 -9.16 38.82
N GLU A 165 -27.32 -7.89 38.45
CA GLU A 165 -27.76 -6.83 39.38
C GLU A 165 -29.13 -7.18 39.99
N LYS A 166 -30.07 -7.66 39.17
CA LYS A 166 -31.37 -8.14 39.65
C LYS A 166 -31.21 -9.29 40.63
N LYS A 167 -30.42 -10.31 40.30
CA LYS A 167 -30.16 -11.45 41.20
C LYS A 167 -29.52 -11.02 42.53
N ILE A 168 -28.61 -10.05 42.48
CA ILE A 168 -27.99 -9.49 43.70
C ILE A 168 -29.06 -8.80 44.56
N GLN A 169 -30.00 -8.08 43.94
CA GLN A 169 -31.08 -7.43 44.66
C GLN A 169 -32.04 -8.46 45.28
N ASP A 170 -32.46 -9.46 44.50
CA ASP A 170 -33.34 -10.53 44.99
C ASP A 170 -32.73 -11.25 46.20
N LEU A 171 -31.42 -11.55 46.17
CA LEU A 171 -30.69 -12.16 47.29
C LEU A 171 -30.57 -11.23 48.52
N ARG A 172 -30.46 -9.91 48.30
CA ARG A 172 -30.43 -8.94 49.41
C ARG A 172 -31.78 -8.87 50.12
N ASP A 173 -32.85 -8.91 49.35
CA ASP A 173 -34.21 -8.90 49.88
C ASP A 173 -34.48 -10.20 50.67
N GLU A 174 -34.08 -11.36 50.15
CA GLU A 174 -34.16 -12.66 50.85
C GLU A 174 -33.39 -12.65 52.19
N VAL A 175 -32.15 -12.15 52.21
CA VAL A 175 -31.37 -12.00 53.45
C VAL A 175 -32.04 -11.04 54.43
N GLY A 176 -32.65 -9.96 53.94
CA GLY A 176 -33.41 -9.03 54.77
C GLY A 176 -34.59 -9.69 55.46
N ASP A 177 -35.36 -10.47 54.70
CA ASP A 177 -36.50 -11.24 55.21
C ASP A 177 -36.07 -12.32 56.22
N GLU A 178 -34.97 -13.03 55.95
CA GLU A 178 -34.40 -14.03 56.88
C GLU A 178 -33.95 -13.41 58.20
N LEU A 179 -33.31 -12.23 58.17
CA LEU A 179 -32.89 -11.51 59.37
C LEU A 179 -34.08 -11.05 60.23
N LEU A 180 -35.14 -10.53 59.60
CA LEU A 180 -36.38 -10.16 60.29
C LEU A 180 -37.01 -11.39 60.97
N SER A 181 -37.08 -12.52 60.26
CA SER A 181 -37.57 -13.77 60.83
C SER A 181 -36.74 -14.24 62.02
N ALA A 182 -35.41 -14.15 61.93
CA ALA A 182 -34.51 -14.54 63.02
C ALA A 182 -34.68 -13.64 64.27
N GLU A 183 -34.88 -12.33 64.09
CA GLU A 183 -35.17 -11.40 65.19
C GLU A 183 -36.51 -11.71 65.88
N GLU A 184 -37.55 -12.03 65.11
CA GLU A 184 -38.86 -12.42 65.65
C GLU A 184 -38.77 -13.71 66.48
N GLU A 185 -38.03 -14.71 65.99
CA GLU A 185 -37.77 -15.95 66.71
C GLU A 185 -37.00 -15.72 68.00
N ALA A 186 -35.95 -14.89 67.97
CA ALA A 186 -35.18 -14.52 69.15
C ALA A 186 -36.06 -13.80 70.20
N ALA A 187 -36.90 -12.87 69.78
CA ALA A 187 -37.85 -12.18 70.66
C ALA A 187 -38.90 -13.14 71.25
N ARG A 188 -39.32 -14.16 70.51
CA ARG A 188 -40.20 -15.21 71.01
C ARG A 188 -39.49 -16.08 72.04
N ALA A 189 -38.25 -16.48 71.79
CA ALA A 189 -37.43 -17.26 72.72
C ALA A 189 -37.24 -16.52 74.05
N ALA A 190 -36.85 -15.24 74.01
CA ALA A 190 -36.68 -14.41 75.21
C ALA A 190 -37.97 -14.34 76.06
N ARG A 191 -39.14 -14.18 75.42
CA ARG A 191 -40.44 -14.19 76.13
C ARG A 191 -40.75 -15.53 76.79
N ILE A 192 -40.33 -16.64 76.18
CA ILE A 192 -40.49 -17.98 76.76
C ILE A 192 -39.54 -18.15 77.95
N GLU A 193 -38.28 -17.72 77.82
CA GLU A 193 -37.31 -17.75 78.92
C GLU A 193 -37.78 -16.96 80.14
N ASP A 194 -38.31 -15.76 79.94
CA ASP A 194 -38.85 -14.95 81.03
C ASP A 194 -40.04 -15.64 81.72
N LYS A 195 -40.94 -16.26 80.94
CA LYS A 195 -42.05 -17.06 81.49
C LYS A 195 -41.53 -18.26 82.28
N ILE A 196 -40.51 -18.97 81.78
CA ILE A 196 -39.89 -20.10 82.49
C ILE A 196 -39.30 -19.59 83.81
N ARG A 197 -38.56 -18.49 83.81
CA ARG A 197 -37.97 -17.88 85.00
C ARG A 197 -39.05 -17.50 86.02
N GLU A 198 -40.15 -16.90 85.57
CA GLU A 198 -41.27 -16.54 86.42
C GLU A 198 -41.94 -17.78 87.04
N ILE A 199 -42.17 -18.83 86.24
CA ILE A 199 -42.71 -20.11 86.72
C ILE A 199 -41.76 -20.75 87.73
N GLN A 200 -40.45 -20.72 87.50
CA GLN A 200 -39.44 -21.23 88.43
C GLN A 200 -39.46 -20.47 89.76
N VAL A 201 -39.54 -19.14 89.73
CA VAL A 201 -39.66 -18.30 90.94
C VAL A 201 -40.96 -18.63 91.70
N ARG A 202 -42.10 -18.74 91.00
CA ARG A 202 -43.37 -19.14 91.63
C ARG A 202 -43.28 -20.55 92.20
N ARG A 203 -42.72 -21.50 91.46
CA ARG A 203 -42.52 -22.89 91.89
C ARG A 203 -41.68 -22.95 93.16
N ALA A 204 -40.57 -22.20 93.22
CA ALA A 204 -39.72 -22.12 94.41
C ALA A 204 -40.49 -21.56 95.63
N ARG A 205 -41.36 -20.55 95.43
CA ARG A 205 -42.23 -20.04 96.51
C ARG A 205 -43.26 -21.06 97.01
N TYR A 206 -43.82 -21.89 96.14
CA TYR A 206 -44.88 -22.84 96.50
C TYR A 206 -44.38 -24.22 96.95
N LEU A 207 -43.20 -24.67 96.50
CA LEU A 207 -42.68 -26.01 96.77
C LEU A 207 -41.58 -26.07 97.84
N GLY A 208 -41.12 -24.93 98.36
CA GLY A 208 -40.29 -24.81 99.56
C GLY A 208 -39.27 -25.92 99.83
N GLN A 209 -38.06 -25.76 99.31
CA GLN A 209 -36.77 -26.01 99.98
C GLN A 209 -35.65 -25.37 99.16
#